data_AF-A0A1G9CDE8-F1
#
_entry.id   AF-A0A1G9CDE8-F1
#
_cell.length_a   1.000
_cell.length_b   1.000
_cell.length_c   1.000
_cell.angle_alpha   90.00
_cell.angle_beta   90.00
_cell.angle_gamma   90.00
#
_symmetry.space_group_name_H-M   'P 1'
#
loop_
_entity.id
_entity.type
_entity.pdbx_description
1 polymer ?
#
loop_
_entity_poly.entity_id
_entity_poly.type
_entity_poly.pdbx_seq_one_letter_code
_entity_poly.pdbx_strand_id
1 'polypeptide(L)'
;MKYLKYLPLAIISLVLGACTSDANVEVSNEEVDALLEEGRQESNEEKRAEIYQEIDKILVEEQPSIFIRQASSAHASRAEVGNLDPGHLGKPDFRTVTLEEQQ
;
A
#
# COMPACT_ATOMS: atom_id res chain seq x y z
N MET A 1 22.28 11.35 38.98
CA MET A 1 22.64 9.98 38.53
C MET A 1 21.51 8.94 38.62
N LYS A 2 20.26 9.29 38.95
CA LYS A 2 19.16 8.29 39.00
C LYS A 2 18.56 7.97 37.62
N TYR A 3 18.68 8.88 36.64
CA TYR A 3 18.06 8.72 35.32
C TYR A 3 18.95 8.06 34.26
N LEU A 4 20.26 7.95 34.51
CA LEU A 4 21.22 7.36 33.57
C LEU A 4 20.96 5.86 33.31
N LYS A 5 20.28 5.18 34.24
CA LYS A 5 19.85 3.77 34.10
C LYS A 5 18.70 3.59 33.11
N TYR A 6 17.92 4.65 32.83
CA TYR A 6 16.84 4.60 31.85
C TYR A 6 17.29 5.00 30.44
N LEU A 7 18.50 5.58 30.32
CA LEU A 7 19.10 5.91 29.02
C LEU A 7 19.22 4.71 28.07
N PRO A 8 19.72 3.52 28.48
CA PRO A 8 19.74 2.36 27.58
C PRO A 8 18.34 1.86 27.23
N LEU A 9 17.37 1.97 28.16
CA LEU A 9 15.97 1.57 27.91
C LEU A 9 15.29 2.49 26.89
N ALA A 10 15.56 3.79 26.95
CA ALA A 10 15.08 4.78 25.99
C ALA A 10 15.71 4.57 24.59
N ILE A 11 17.01 4.25 24.53
CA ILE A 11 17.69 3.92 23.26
C ILE A 11 17.09 2.65 22.64
N ILE A 12 16.85 1.61 23.42
CA ILE A 12 16.23 0.36 22.93
C ILE A 12 14.80 0.63 22.41
N SER A 13 14.01 1.47 23.10
CA SER A 13 12.68 1.86 22.63
C SER A 13 12.72 2.64 21.31
N LEU A 14 13.75 3.46 21.09
CA LEU A 14 13.89 4.27 19.90
C LEU A 14 14.36 3.44 18.70
N VAL A 15 15.20 2.42 18.94
CA VAL A 15 15.67 1.48 17.90
C VAL A 15 14.56 0.54 17.42
N LEU A 16 13.70 0.04 18.31
CA LEU A 16 12.60 -0.84 17.93
C LEU A 16 11.51 -0.14 17.08
N GLY A 17 11.33 1.17 17.25
CA GLY A 17 10.38 1.96 16.45
C GLY A 17 10.82 2.20 15.01
N ALA A 18 12.11 2.06 14.71
CA ALA A 18 12.65 2.26 13.36
C ALA A 18 12.43 1.05 12.43
N CYS A 19 11.99 -0.10 12.95
CA CYS A 19 11.76 -1.32 12.17
C CYS A 19 10.28 -1.55 11.80
N THR A 20 9.42 -0.52 11.87
CA THR A 20 7.99 -0.64 11.57
C THR A 20 7.58 -0.04 10.22
N SER A 21 8.51 0.39 9.37
CA SER A 21 8.16 0.79 8.00
C SER A 21 7.91 -0.48 7.18
N ASP A 22 6.69 -0.65 6.69
CA ASP A 22 6.33 -1.77 5.80
C ASP A 22 6.96 -1.64 4.39
N ALA A 23 7.76 -0.59 4.16
CA ALA A 23 8.46 -0.34 2.91
C ALA A 23 9.75 -1.17 2.84
N ASN A 24 9.81 -2.09 1.88
CA ASN A 24 11.03 -2.87 1.60
C ASN A 24 12.14 -2.04 0.93
N VAL A 25 11.80 -0.85 0.42
CA VAL A 25 12.70 0.12 -0.21
C VAL A 25 12.33 1.51 0.30
N GLU A 26 13.29 2.21 0.90
CA GLU A 26 13.10 3.58 1.39
C GLU A 26 13.50 4.57 0.29
N VAL A 27 12.53 5.37 -0.17
CA VAL A 27 12.77 6.51 -1.07
C VAL A 27 12.88 7.76 -0.19
N SER A 28 14.02 8.42 -0.22
CA SER A 28 14.28 9.64 0.55
C SER A 28 14.45 10.82 -0.41
N ASN A 29 13.34 11.39 -0.86
CA ASN A 29 13.31 12.55 -1.74
C ASN A 29 12.29 13.57 -1.21
N GLU A 30 12.78 14.75 -0.80
CA GLU A 30 11.95 15.80 -0.19
C GLU A 30 10.85 16.33 -1.14
N GLU A 31 11.09 16.31 -2.45
CA GLU A 31 10.12 16.72 -3.47
C GLU A 31 9.01 15.69 -3.58
N VAL A 32 9.34 14.39 -3.60
CA VAL A 32 8.36 13.30 -3.59
C VAL A 32 7.50 13.37 -2.33
N ASP A 33 8.11 13.58 -1.17
CA ASP A 33 7.39 13.73 0.11
C ASP A 33 6.40 14.91 0.07
N ALA A 34 6.82 16.06 -0.47
CA ALA A 34 5.97 17.24 -0.60
C ALA A 34 4.78 16.98 -1.55
N LEU A 35 5.04 16.37 -2.71
CA LEU A 35 4.00 16.04 -3.69
C LEU A 35 3.01 14.98 -3.16
N LEU A 36 3.49 13.98 -2.42
CA LEU A 36 2.62 12.98 -1.77
C LEU A 36 1.68 13.65 -0.78
N GLU A 37 2.19 14.59 0.02
CA GLU A 37 1.37 15.32 0.99
C GLU A 37 0.37 16.26 0.31
N GLU A 38 0.77 16.96 -0.76
CA GLU A 38 -0.13 17.78 -1.57
C GLU A 38 -1.25 16.94 -2.20
N GLY A 39 -0.90 15.83 -2.87
CA GLY A 39 -1.85 14.90 -3.47
C GLY A 39 -2.82 14.31 -2.45
N ARG A 40 -2.36 14.05 -1.22
CA ARG A 40 -3.21 13.59 -0.10
C ARG A 40 -4.25 14.64 0.32
N GLN A 41 -3.92 15.92 0.24
CA GLN A 41 -4.80 17.03 0.62
C GLN A 41 -5.71 17.52 -0.52
N GLU A 42 -5.35 17.27 -1.79
CA GLU A 42 -6.12 17.72 -2.95
C GLU A 42 -7.45 16.94 -3.09
N SER A 43 -8.54 17.68 -3.21
CA SER A 43 -9.90 17.17 -3.31
C SER A 43 -10.35 16.94 -4.75
N ASN A 44 -9.87 17.77 -5.69
CA ASN A 44 -10.13 17.62 -7.11
C ASN A 44 -9.37 16.42 -7.67
N GLU A 45 -10.11 15.47 -8.23
CA GLU A 45 -9.54 14.20 -8.69
C GLU A 45 -8.56 14.35 -9.87
N GLU A 46 -8.87 15.23 -10.82
CA GLU A 46 -8.00 15.47 -11.99
C GLU A 46 -6.67 16.07 -11.56
N LYS A 47 -6.70 17.09 -10.68
CA LYS A 47 -5.49 17.70 -10.11
C LYS A 47 -4.67 16.72 -9.28
N ARG A 48 -5.32 15.91 -8.45
CA ARG A 48 -4.64 14.88 -7.66
C ARG A 48 -3.96 13.84 -8.56
N ALA A 49 -4.57 13.48 -9.68
CA ALA A 49 -3.97 12.59 -10.67
C ALA A 49 -2.74 13.21 -11.34
N GLU A 50 -2.77 14.50 -11.68
CA GLU A 50 -1.61 15.24 -12.21
C GLU A 50 -0.44 15.23 -11.22
N ILE A 51 -0.69 15.50 -9.94
CA ILE A 51 0.33 15.44 -8.87
C ILE A 51 0.99 14.06 -8.82
N TYR A 52 0.20 12.98 -8.82
CA TYR A 52 0.74 11.62 -8.79
C TYR A 52 1.51 11.24 -10.06
N GLN A 53 1.16 11.80 -11.22
CA GLN A 53 1.94 11.60 -12.44
C GLN A 53 3.32 12.26 -12.38
N GLU A 54 3.46 13.41 -11.70
CA GLU A 54 4.78 14.01 -11.48
C GLU A 54 5.64 13.15 -10.55
N ILE A 55 5.04 12.58 -9.50
CA ILE A 55 5.74 11.62 -8.61
C ILE A 55 6.22 10.40 -9.41
N ASP A 56 5.36 9.83 -10.25
CA ASP A 56 5.72 8.67 -11.09
C ASP A 56 6.91 8.98 -12.01
N LYS A 57 7.01 10.20 -12.56
CA LYS A 57 8.18 10.60 -13.37
C LYS A 57 9.47 10.58 -12.55
N ILE A 58 9.45 11.16 -11.35
CA ILE A 58 10.61 11.16 -10.44
C ILE A 58 11.00 9.72 -10.11
N LEU A 59 10.05 8.85 -9.75
CA LEU A 59 10.31 7.46 -9.41
C LEU A 59 10.88 6.65 -10.59
N VAL A 60 10.43 6.94 -11.82
CA VAL A 60 10.99 6.32 -13.04
C VAL A 60 12.42 6.77 -13.30
N GLU A 61 12.74 8.03 -13.04
CA GLU A 61 14.09 8.59 -13.21
C GLU A 61 15.06 8.09 -12.13
N GLU A 62 14.64 8.05 -10.87
CA GLU A 62 15.46 7.61 -9.74
C GLU A 62 15.61 6.09 -9.66
N GLN A 63 14.69 5.34 -10.27
CA GLN A 63 14.69 3.87 -10.31
C GLN A 63 14.92 3.20 -8.94
N PRO A 64 14.19 3.58 -7.87
CA PRO A 64 14.36 2.94 -6.57
C PRO A 64 13.93 1.47 -6.59
N SER A 65 13.16 1.07 -7.60
CA SER A 65 12.66 -0.29 -7.78
C SER A 65 12.56 -0.63 -9.26
N ILE A 66 12.66 -1.92 -9.58
CA ILE A 66 12.44 -2.44 -10.93
C ILE A 66 11.00 -2.98 -11.01
N PHE A 67 10.14 -2.28 -11.76
CA PHE A 67 8.75 -2.69 -11.98
C PHE A 67 8.68 -3.79 -13.06
N ILE A 68 8.42 -5.03 -12.65
CA ILE A 68 8.46 -6.19 -13.57
C ILE A 68 7.07 -6.51 -14.15
N ARG A 69 6.02 -6.48 -13.33
CA ARG A 69 4.65 -6.80 -13.78
C ARG A 69 3.58 -6.22 -12.86
N GLN A 70 2.43 -5.92 -13.44
CA GLN A 70 1.17 -5.81 -12.72
C GLN A 70 0.56 -7.22 -12.62
N ALA A 71 0.31 -7.72 -11.41
CA ALA A 71 -0.23 -9.06 -11.23
C ALA A 71 -1.73 -9.08 -11.52
N SER A 72 -2.17 -9.91 -12.47
CA SER A 72 -3.56 -10.30 -12.60
C SER A 72 -3.84 -11.57 -11.79
N SER A 73 -5.00 -11.62 -11.16
CA SER A 73 -5.49 -12.81 -10.45
C SER A 73 -6.41 -13.63 -11.34
N ALA A 74 -6.27 -14.95 -11.27
CA ALA A 74 -7.25 -15.88 -11.79
C ALA A 74 -8.10 -16.37 -10.61
N HIS A 75 -9.41 -16.27 -10.74
CA HIS A 75 -10.36 -16.79 -9.75
C HIS A 75 -11.12 -17.96 -10.35
N ALA A 76 -11.26 -19.02 -9.57
CA ALA A 76 -12.03 -20.20 -9.94
C ALA A 76 -13.04 -20.50 -8.84
N SER A 77 -14.25 -20.86 -9.23
CA SER A 77 -15.31 -21.29 -8.34
C SER A 77 -15.94 -22.57 -8.86
N ARG A 78 -16.66 -23.27 -7.97
CA ARG A 78 -17.47 -24.42 -8.37
C ARG A 78 -18.70 -23.95 -9.14
N ALA A 79 -19.29 -24.83 -9.94
CA ALA A 79 -20.43 -24.50 -10.81
C ALA A 79 -21.66 -24.05 -10.01
N GLU A 80 -21.83 -24.60 -8.80
CA GLU A 80 -22.91 -24.26 -7.87
C GLU A 80 -22.73 -22.89 -7.18
N VAL A 81 -21.56 -22.24 -7.30
CA VAL A 81 -21.28 -20.97 -6.63
C VAL A 81 -21.75 -19.81 -7.50
N GLY A 82 -22.85 -19.19 -7.08
CA GLY A 82 -23.38 -17.97 -7.66
C GLY A 82 -22.87 -16.71 -6.95
N ASN A 83 -22.92 -15.59 -7.67
CA ASN A 83 -22.70 -14.25 -7.13
C ASN A 83 -21.34 -14.04 -6.41
N LEU A 84 -20.29 -14.76 -6.85
CA LEU A 84 -18.91 -14.53 -6.40
C LEU A 84 -18.31 -13.37 -7.17
N ASP A 85 -18.10 -12.23 -6.49
CA ASP A 85 -17.38 -11.07 -7.03
C ASP A 85 -16.06 -10.85 -6.25
N PRO A 86 -14.89 -11.09 -6.86
CA PRO A 86 -13.58 -10.79 -6.28
C PRO A 86 -13.31 -9.29 -6.07
N GLY A 87 -14.08 -8.41 -6.71
CA GLY A 87 -13.89 -6.96 -6.66
C GLY A 87 -12.54 -6.50 -7.24
N HIS A 88 -12.33 -5.18 -7.23
CA HIS A 88 -11.12 -4.57 -7.81
C HIS A 88 -9.82 -4.96 -7.08
N LEU A 89 -9.91 -5.31 -5.79
CA LEU A 89 -8.76 -5.71 -4.98
C LEU A 89 -8.52 -7.23 -4.96
N GLY A 90 -9.27 -8.01 -5.76
CA GLY A 90 -9.20 -9.47 -5.75
C GLY A 90 -9.56 -10.11 -4.40
N LYS A 91 -10.28 -9.38 -3.54
CA LYS A 91 -10.77 -9.81 -2.24
C LYS A 91 -12.28 -10.07 -2.33
N PRO A 92 -12.69 -11.34 -2.51
CA PRO A 92 -14.09 -11.66 -2.71
C PRO A 92 -14.97 -11.31 -1.50
N ASP A 93 -16.15 -10.75 -1.79
CA ASP A 93 -17.18 -10.55 -0.78
C ASP A 93 -18.02 -11.82 -0.62
N PHE A 94 -17.76 -12.58 0.43
CA PHE A 94 -18.49 -13.82 0.70
C PHE A 94 -19.89 -13.61 1.30
N ARG A 95 -20.27 -12.38 1.68
CA ARG A 95 -21.58 -12.11 2.29
C ARG A 95 -22.73 -12.21 1.28
N THR A 96 -22.41 -12.06 0.00
CA THR A 96 -23.39 -12.04 -1.10
C THR A 96 -23.39 -13.32 -1.92
N VAL A 97 -22.45 -14.24 -1.67
CA VAL A 97 -22.30 -15.50 -2.41
C VAL A 97 -23.50 -16.40 -2.18
N THR A 98 -23.96 -17.06 -3.25
CA THR A 98 -25.07 -18.03 -3.22
C THR A 98 -24.60 -19.42 -3.61
N LEU A 99 -25.37 -20.44 -3.21
CA LEU A 99 -25.17 -21.83 -3.63
C LEU A 99 -26.48 -22.35 -4.22
N GLU A 100 -26.41 -22.91 -5.43
CA GLU A 100 -27.53 -23.62 -6.05
C GLU A 100 -27.48 -25.12 -5.68
N GLU A 101 -28.61 -25.71 -5.30
CA GLU A 101 -28.70 -27.16 -5.10
C GLU A 101 -28.62 -27.87 -6.46
N GLN A 102 -27.71 -28.85 -6.56
CA GLN A 102 -27.61 -29.69 -7.75
C GLN A 102 -28.79 -30.65 -7.80
N GLN A 103 -29.59 -30.60 -8.87
CA GLN A 103 -30.70 -31.52 -9.15
C GLN A 103 -30.21 -32.94 -9.42
#